data_AF-A0A818KIX5-F1
#
_entry.id   AF-A0A818KIX5-F1
#
_cell.length_a   1.000
_cell.length_b   1.000
_cell.length_c   1.000
_cell.angle_alpha   90.00
_cell.angle_beta   90.00
_cell.angle_gamma   90.00
#
_symmetry.space_group_name_H-M   'P 1'
#
loop_
_entity.id
_entity.type
_entity.pdbx_description
1 polymer ?
#
loop_
_entity_poly.entity_id
_entity_poly.type
_entity_poly.pdbx_seq_one_letter_code
_entity_poly.pdbx_strand_id
1 'polypeptide(L)'
;MPRRNQPISIKNQQASPHSGSNRREVQKRSSVFKIFYKSGLDGGISFIYDWRKRNSTLSYSETITVAATGILTEGRELGEDNDADCIANYLRQVADKNDKEILKCCIYVYTMNTFLYKLLNFVLNDNIKSKIDTMAPFCYLLSEAIWNDTLADEHFYGTVYRGVTLDEQTIQYYKNAIGTFKYEYAFTSTSKDREVAEVFGNSLLIIDVSAVGGLTVSSYSEYPDENEVLLPPGIALRIDDVEQKSGRVYISLFVVPEFRLILLGKTGTGKSAFGNTILGRDEFLARQSGKSITTKCKVADRILNNTRLLVVDAPGFLDTELEPAELIPEISSSYQVAAPGPHVFLVVFSVDRFTVSEKATVKWICEVFDERALDYCIIVFTGLDKIQKNKTIEEFLEDVPKFVTEFIEKCKNRYIAIDNTKSFDANAEKVTNLLEKISQMVKMNGGQFYNNKRFIEISKVLNKYPDWLAPGKSNGTVQLTDQIASIVENELNINTLSNYR
;
A
#
# COMPACT_ATOMS: atom_id res chain seq x y z
N MET A 1 30.96 -36.47 -30.06
CA MET A 1 31.55 -37.01 -28.80
C MET A 1 33.07 -36.89 -28.87
N PRO A 2 33.81 -36.75 -27.76
CA PRO A 2 33.42 -36.20 -26.45
C PRO A 2 34.49 -35.30 -25.76
N ARG A 3 34.01 -34.50 -24.78
CA ARG A 3 34.52 -34.18 -23.42
C ARG A 3 36.01 -33.81 -23.17
N ARG A 4 36.17 -32.74 -22.38
CA ARG A 4 36.71 -32.66 -20.99
C ARG A 4 37.02 -31.18 -20.68
N ASN A 5 37.07 -30.63 -19.47
CA ASN A 5 36.57 -30.87 -18.12
C ASN A 5 36.86 -29.55 -17.37
N GLN A 6 35.95 -29.13 -16.47
CA GLN A 6 36.10 -28.13 -15.38
C GLN A 6 37.43 -28.27 -14.58
N PRO A 7 37.87 -27.34 -13.68
CA PRO A 7 37.05 -26.51 -12.76
C PRO A 7 37.63 -25.14 -12.29
N ILE A 8 36.84 -24.33 -11.55
CA ILE A 8 37.40 -23.48 -10.49
C ILE A 8 36.61 -23.64 -9.18
N SER A 9 37.40 -23.79 -8.13
CA SER A 9 37.17 -24.40 -6.82
C SER A 9 36.54 -23.48 -5.77
N ILE A 10 35.70 -24.09 -4.94
CA ILE A 10 35.33 -23.67 -3.59
C ILE A 10 36.30 -24.36 -2.61
N LYS A 11 37.08 -23.60 -1.81
CA LYS A 11 37.38 -23.83 -0.37
C LYS A 11 38.68 -23.16 0.10
N ASN A 12 38.60 -22.50 1.27
CA ASN A 12 39.38 -22.72 2.50
C ASN A 12 39.11 -21.56 3.49
N GLN A 13 39.18 -21.66 4.81
CA GLN A 13 38.96 -22.70 5.83
C GLN A 13 39.13 -21.96 7.19
N GLN A 14 38.28 -22.28 8.16
CA GLN A 14 38.46 -22.23 9.63
C GLN A 14 39.05 -20.99 10.36
N ALA A 15 38.25 -20.43 11.27
CA ALA A 15 38.70 -20.01 12.60
C ALA A 15 37.53 -20.01 13.63
N SER A 16 37.75 -20.62 14.80
CA SER A 16 37.05 -20.40 16.10
C SER A 16 38.10 -20.67 17.21
N PRO A 17 37.97 -20.24 18.49
CA PRO A 17 36.76 -19.80 19.22
C PRO A 17 36.90 -18.56 20.18
N HIS A 18 35.78 -18.20 20.84
CA HIS A 18 35.59 -17.25 21.96
C HIS A 18 35.63 -15.74 21.62
N SER A 19 34.67 -14.89 21.98
CA SER A 19 33.94 -14.73 23.25
C SER A 19 32.73 -13.77 23.07
N GLY A 20 31.73 -13.88 23.95
CA GLY A 20 30.92 -12.76 24.43
C GLY A 20 29.86 -12.13 23.52
N SER A 21 28.58 -12.38 23.86
CA SER A 21 27.44 -11.44 23.74
C SER A 21 27.25 -10.60 22.47
N ASN A 22 26.32 -11.00 21.58
CA ASN A 22 25.26 -10.12 21.03
C ASN A 22 24.36 -10.81 19.99
N ARG A 23 23.75 -11.95 20.36
CA ARG A 23 22.73 -12.63 19.53
C ARG A 23 21.30 -12.06 19.67
N ARG A 24 21.11 -10.87 20.26
CA ARG A 24 19.78 -10.25 20.48
C ARG A 24 19.58 -8.85 19.88
N GLU A 25 20.52 -8.32 19.10
CA GLU A 25 20.37 -6.95 18.53
C GLU A 25 20.44 -6.85 17.00
N VAL A 26 20.64 -7.94 16.27
CA VAL A 26 20.66 -7.91 14.78
C VAL A 26 19.27 -8.13 14.15
N GLN A 27 18.25 -8.41 14.95
CA GLN A 27 16.86 -8.59 14.49
C GLN A 27 16.07 -7.26 14.39
N LYS A 28 16.77 -6.12 14.28
CA LYS A 28 16.20 -4.76 14.44
C LYS A 28 16.37 -3.82 13.23
N ARG A 29 16.69 -4.32 12.03
CA ARG A 29 16.80 -3.45 10.83
C ARG A 29 16.12 -3.97 9.55
N SER A 30 15.39 -5.08 9.61
CA SER A 30 14.90 -5.82 8.43
C SER A 30 13.38 -5.72 8.21
N SER A 31 12.80 -4.54 8.31
CA SER A 31 11.36 -4.42 8.02
C SER A 31 10.93 -3.10 7.43
N VAL A 32 11.82 -2.20 6.97
CA VAL A 32 11.42 -0.80 6.72
C VAL A 32 10.62 -0.56 5.42
N PHE A 33 10.40 -1.53 4.52
CA PHE A 33 9.74 -1.21 3.24
C PHE A 33 8.78 -2.29 2.71
N LYS A 34 7.52 -2.25 3.15
CA LYS A 34 6.37 -2.64 2.29
C LYS A 34 5.17 -1.69 2.51
N ILE A 35 5.40 -0.42 2.23
CA ILE A 35 4.36 0.51 1.73
C ILE A 35 4.48 0.26 0.21
N PHE A 36 3.50 -0.17 -0.59
CA PHE A 36 2.33 0.55 -1.12
C PHE A 36 1.31 -0.47 -1.61
N TYR A 37 0.06 -0.37 -1.18
CA TYR A 37 -1.03 -1.11 -1.84
C TYR A 37 -2.35 -0.36 -1.73
N LYS A 38 -2.86 0.12 -2.88
CA LYS A 38 -4.23 0.62 -3.17
C LYS A 38 -4.60 2.07 -2.86
N SER A 39 -4.46 2.88 -3.91
CA SER A 39 -5.57 3.65 -4.48
C SER A 39 -5.28 3.94 -5.96
N GLY A 40 -6.06 3.34 -6.85
CA GLY A 40 -5.87 3.36 -8.30
C GLY A 40 -6.57 2.14 -8.88
N LEU A 41 -7.90 2.09 -8.72
CA LEU A 41 -8.69 0.97 -9.20
C LEU A 41 -8.72 0.98 -10.73
N ASP A 42 -8.48 -0.20 -11.28
CA ASP A 42 -8.23 -0.57 -12.68
C ASP A 42 -6.77 -0.39 -13.14
N GLY A 43 -6.00 -1.49 -13.06
CA GLY A 43 -4.63 -1.59 -13.59
C GLY A 43 -3.83 -2.84 -13.16
N GLY A 44 -2.53 -2.90 -13.46
CA GLY A 44 -1.69 -4.09 -13.27
C GLY A 44 -1.59 -4.69 -11.87
N ILE A 45 -1.85 -3.91 -10.80
CA ILE A 45 -1.95 -4.49 -9.44
C ILE A 45 -3.17 -5.40 -9.32
N SER A 46 -4.33 -5.05 -9.90
CA SER A 46 -5.52 -5.94 -9.86
C SER A 46 -5.25 -7.24 -10.61
N PHE A 47 -4.51 -7.17 -11.72
CA PHE A 47 -4.14 -8.32 -12.53
C PHE A 47 -3.35 -9.39 -11.73
N ILE A 48 -2.30 -8.96 -11.02
CA ILE A 48 -1.51 -9.84 -10.13
C ILE A 48 -2.39 -10.41 -9.02
N TYR A 49 -3.22 -9.55 -8.45
CA TYR A 49 -3.98 -9.87 -7.26
C TYR A 49 -5.12 -10.85 -7.52
N ASP A 50 -5.81 -10.74 -8.66
CA ASP A 50 -6.88 -11.64 -9.10
C ASP A 50 -6.41 -13.08 -9.23
N TRP A 51 -5.18 -13.28 -9.70
CA TRP A 51 -4.56 -14.60 -9.76
C TRP A 51 -4.11 -15.09 -8.39
N ARG A 52 -3.32 -14.28 -7.65
CA ARG A 52 -2.77 -14.71 -6.36
C ARG A 52 -3.87 -15.07 -5.38
N LYS A 53 -5.00 -14.40 -5.45
CA LYS A 53 -6.20 -14.71 -4.67
C LYS A 53 -6.75 -16.12 -4.91
N ARG A 54 -6.83 -16.58 -6.17
CA ARG A 54 -7.31 -17.94 -6.51
C ARG A 54 -6.29 -19.02 -6.16
N ASN A 55 -5.03 -18.61 -5.99
CA ASN A 55 -3.87 -19.47 -5.81
C ASN A 55 -3.12 -19.15 -4.50
N SER A 56 -3.82 -18.68 -3.46
CA SER A 56 -3.17 -18.09 -2.27
C SER A 56 -2.40 -19.09 -1.41
N THR A 57 -2.68 -20.38 -1.57
CA THR A 57 -1.99 -21.47 -0.87
C THR A 57 -0.71 -21.91 -1.57
N LEU A 58 -0.49 -21.49 -2.82
CA LEU A 58 0.70 -21.89 -3.55
C LEU A 58 1.93 -21.25 -2.91
N SER A 59 2.93 -22.08 -2.66
CA SER A 59 4.31 -21.67 -2.37
C SER A 59 4.94 -20.96 -3.58
N TYR A 60 6.09 -20.33 -3.39
CA TYR A 60 6.85 -19.78 -4.51
C TYR A 60 7.31 -20.87 -5.49
N SER A 61 7.68 -22.05 -4.99
CA SER A 61 8.04 -23.24 -5.78
C SER A 61 6.91 -23.71 -6.70
N GLU A 62 5.69 -23.79 -6.18
CA GLU A 62 4.52 -24.14 -7.00
C GLU A 62 4.18 -23.01 -7.97
N THR A 63 4.25 -21.76 -7.51
CA THR A 63 3.93 -20.58 -8.32
C THR A 63 4.87 -20.42 -9.52
N ILE A 64 6.18 -20.65 -9.34
CA ILE A 64 7.15 -20.53 -10.44
C ILE A 64 6.93 -21.62 -11.51
N THR A 65 6.42 -22.79 -11.11
CA THR A 65 6.03 -23.85 -12.04
C THR A 65 4.81 -23.46 -12.88
N VAL A 66 3.81 -22.80 -12.26
CA VAL A 66 2.66 -22.25 -12.98
C VAL A 66 3.12 -21.14 -13.92
N ALA A 67 3.99 -20.23 -13.46
CA ALA A 67 4.57 -19.16 -14.28
C ALA A 67 5.28 -19.70 -15.53
N ALA A 68 6.14 -20.70 -15.37
CA ALA A 68 6.84 -21.33 -16.50
C ALA A 68 5.88 -21.93 -17.53
N THR A 69 4.77 -22.52 -17.08
CA THR A 69 3.75 -23.08 -17.97
C THR A 69 2.99 -21.98 -18.72
N GLY A 70 2.62 -20.90 -18.04
CA GLY A 70 1.98 -19.74 -18.66
C GLY A 70 2.85 -19.08 -19.72
N ILE A 71 4.14 -18.90 -19.43
CA ILE A 71 5.13 -18.33 -20.37
C ILE A 71 5.27 -19.18 -21.63
N LEU A 72 5.28 -20.51 -21.51
CA LEU A 72 5.29 -21.41 -22.67
C LEU A 72 4.05 -21.26 -23.54
N THR A 73 2.87 -21.16 -22.93
CA THR A 73 1.62 -20.96 -23.66
C THR A 73 1.64 -19.66 -24.44
N GLU A 74 1.99 -18.55 -23.79
CA GLU A 74 2.03 -17.23 -24.42
C GLU A 74 3.10 -17.12 -25.51
N GLY A 75 4.29 -17.68 -25.25
CA GLY A 75 5.38 -17.69 -26.23
C GLY A 75 4.99 -18.43 -27.51
N ARG A 76 4.33 -19.59 -27.40
CA ARG A 76 3.82 -20.34 -28.57
C ARG A 76 2.76 -19.57 -29.34
N GLU A 77 1.84 -18.89 -28.64
CA GLU A 77 0.83 -18.05 -29.30
C GLU A 77 1.47 -16.90 -30.09
N LEU A 78 2.61 -16.39 -29.63
CA LEU A 78 3.37 -15.32 -30.27
C LEU A 78 4.40 -15.82 -31.31
N GLY A 79 4.62 -17.13 -31.42
CA GLY A 79 5.66 -17.72 -32.30
C GLY A 79 7.09 -17.59 -31.75
N GLU A 80 7.24 -17.38 -30.45
CA GLU A 80 8.49 -17.15 -29.71
C GLU A 80 8.93 -18.41 -28.93
N ASP A 81 8.77 -19.59 -29.53
CA ASP A 81 8.96 -20.90 -28.89
C ASP A 81 10.35 -21.05 -28.23
N ASN A 82 11.41 -20.60 -28.91
CA ASN A 82 12.79 -20.74 -28.43
C ASN A 82 13.02 -19.93 -27.14
N ASP A 83 12.57 -18.68 -27.11
CA ASP A 83 12.67 -17.82 -25.93
C ASP A 83 11.81 -18.36 -24.79
N ALA A 84 10.61 -18.84 -25.10
CA ALA A 84 9.69 -19.40 -24.12
C ALA A 84 10.25 -20.65 -23.46
N ASP A 85 10.81 -21.57 -24.24
CA ASP A 85 11.50 -22.77 -23.74
C ASP A 85 12.72 -22.40 -22.91
N CYS A 86 13.51 -21.41 -23.35
CA CYS A 86 14.67 -20.91 -22.61
C CYS A 86 14.27 -20.38 -21.22
N ILE A 87 13.30 -19.47 -21.16
CA ILE A 87 12.80 -18.88 -19.91
C ILE A 87 12.22 -19.95 -19.00
N ALA A 88 11.35 -20.82 -19.52
CA ALA A 88 10.74 -21.88 -18.72
C ALA A 88 11.77 -22.86 -18.14
N ASN A 89 12.87 -23.12 -18.85
CA ASN A 89 13.96 -23.94 -18.35
C ASN A 89 14.70 -23.27 -17.18
N TYR A 90 14.98 -21.97 -17.25
CA TYR A 90 15.56 -21.22 -16.11
C TYR A 90 14.66 -21.30 -14.88
N LEU A 91 13.36 -21.03 -15.05
CA LEU A 91 12.39 -21.03 -13.96
C LEU A 91 12.26 -22.42 -13.31
N ARG A 92 12.24 -23.49 -14.10
CA ARG A 92 12.17 -24.87 -13.59
C ARG A 92 13.42 -25.30 -12.81
N GLN A 93 14.61 -24.86 -13.23
CA GLN A 93 15.87 -25.22 -12.55
C GLN A 93 15.94 -24.70 -11.10
N VAL A 94 15.22 -23.62 -10.81
CA VAL A 94 15.19 -23.01 -9.48
C VAL A 94 13.95 -23.37 -8.66
N ALA A 95 13.02 -24.15 -9.21
CA ALA A 95 11.73 -24.44 -8.56
C ALA A 95 11.89 -25.10 -7.17
N ASP A 96 12.90 -25.95 -6.97
CA ASP A 96 13.19 -26.61 -5.70
C ASP A 96 14.20 -25.83 -4.82
N LYS A 97 14.55 -24.60 -5.20
CA LYS A 97 15.46 -23.74 -4.43
C LYS A 97 14.69 -22.92 -3.40
N ASN A 98 15.43 -22.21 -2.55
CA ASN A 98 14.81 -21.29 -1.59
C ASN A 98 14.23 -20.05 -2.30
N ASP A 99 13.34 -19.34 -1.59
CA ASP A 99 12.64 -18.15 -2.10
C ASP A 99 13.57 -17.11 -2.70
N LYS A 100 14.75 -16.87 -2.10
CA LYS A 100 15.73 -15.89 -2.61
C LYS A 100 16.18 -16.21 -4.02
N GLU A 101 16.53 -17.46 -4.28
CA GLU A 101 17.04 -17.90 -5.58
C GLU A 101 15.92 -17.95 -6.63
N ILE A 102 14.69 -18.26 -6.23
CA ILE A 102 13.50 -18.16 -7.08
C ILE A 102 13.30 -16.70 -7.54
N LEU A 103 13.26 -15.76 -6.60
CA LEU A 103 13.00 -14.35 -6.89
C LEU A 103 14.11 -13.72 -7.76
N LYS A 104 15.39 -14.05 -7.50
CA LYS A 104 16.51 -13.64 -8.36
C LYS A 104 16.39 -14.17 -9.78
N CYS A 105 15.96 -15.42 -9.95
CA CYS A 105 15.74 -15.98 -11.29
C CYS A 105 14.61 -15.25 -12.03
N CYS A 106 13.52 -14.91 -11.33
CA CYS A 106 12.45 -14.10 -11.91
C CYS A 106 12.95 -12.72 -12.38
N ILE A 107 13.81 -12.07 -11.60
CA ILE A 107 14.46 -10.82 -12.00
C ILE A 107 15.28 -11.03 -13.28
N TYR A 108 16.19 -12.02 -13.27
CA TYR A 108 17.05 -12.31 -14.41
C TYR A 108 16.25 -12.50 -15.70
N VAL A 109 15.25 -13.39 -15.69
CA VAL A 109 14.47 -13.66 -16.90
C VAL A 109 13.57 -12.49 -17.32
N TYR A 110 13.15 -11.62 -16.39
CA TYR A 110 12.42 -10.40 -16.73
C TYR A 110 13.31 -9.40 -17.48
N THR A 111 14.58 -9.32 -17.11
CA THR A 111 15.56 -8.41 -17.73
C THR A 111 16.09 -8.91 -19.07
N MET A 112 15.87 -10.18 -19.40
CA MET A 112 16.32 -10.73 -20.68
C MET A 112 15.64 -10.03 -21.86
N ASN A 113 16.37 -9.78 -22.95
CA ASN A 113 15.81 -9.23 -24.18
C ASN A 113 14.97 -10.27 -24.95
N THR A 114 13.79 -10.55 -24.42
CA THR A 114 12.82 -11.55 -24.91
C THR A 114 11.42 -10.93 -25.02
N PHE A 115 10.45 -11.71 -25.51
CA PHE A 115 9.05 -11.27 -25.57
C PHE A 115 8.42 -10.97 -24.19
N LEU A 116 8.95 -11.57 -23.11
CA LEU A 116 8.33 -11.56 -21.78
C LEU A 116 8.17 -10.15 -21.22
N TYR A 117 9.22 -9.31 -21.27
CA TYR A 117 9.17 -7.93 -20.79
C TYR A 117 8.04 -7.14 -21.47
N LYS A 118 7.95 -7.22 -22.81
CA LYS A 118 6.96 -6.48 -23.60
C LYS A 118 5.55 -6.97 -23.28
N LEU A 119 5.36 -8.28 -23.22
CA LEU A 119 4.07 -8.90 -22.93
C LEU A 119 3.57 -8.53 -21.53
N LEU A 120 4.42 -8.64 -20.50
CA LEU A 120 4.01 -8.33 -19.13
C LEU A 120 3.59 -6.87 -18.99
N ASN A 121 4.36 -5.94 -19.53
CA ASN A 121 4.05 -4.52 -19.42
C ASN A 121 2.77 -4.16 -20.21
N PHE A 122 2.55 -4.78 -21.37
CA PHE A 122 1.30 -4.63 -22.14
C PHE A 122 0.09 -5.12 -21.34
N VAL A 123 0.15 -6.35 -20.83
CA VAL A 123 -0.94 -6.99 -20.08
C VAL A 123 -1.29 -6.22 -18.81
N LEU A 124 -0.29 -5.69 -18.11
CA LEU A 124 -0.49 -4.91 -16.89
C LEU A 124 -1.08 -3.51 -17.15
N ASN A 125 -0.62 -2.82 -18.21
CA ASN A 125 -1.14 -1.49 -18.56
C ASN A 125 -2.59 -1.55 -19.05
N ASP A 126 -2.93 -2.55 -19.86
CA ASP A 126 -4.27 -2.69 -20.43
C ASP A 126 -5.21 -3.58 -19.58
N ASN A 127 -4.71 -4.08 -18.45
CA ASN A 127 -5.44 -4.94 -17.51
C ASN A 127 -6.15 -6.12 -18.23
N ILE A 128 -5.40 -6.85 -19.08
CA ILE A 128 -5.96 -7.85 -20.00
C ILE A 128 -6.39 -9.10 -19.24
N LYS A 129 -7.64 -9.11 -18.77
CA LYS A 129 -8.18 -10.15 -17.87
C LYS A 129 -8.02 -11.58 -18.39
N SER A 130 -8.03 -11.80 -19.71
CA SER A 130 -7.85 -13.14 -20.31
C SER A 130 -6.47 -13.74 -20.08
N LYS A 131 -5.45 -12.93 -19.78
CA LYS A 131 -4.06 -13.36 -19.58
C LYS A 131 -3.69 -13.56 -18.12
N ILE A 132 -4.64 -13.37 -17.19
CA ILE A 132 -4.42 -13.50 -15.74
C ILE A 132 -3.84 -14.88 -15.40
N ASP A 133 -4.40 -15.97 -15.94
CA ASP A 133 -3.95 -17.32 -15.59
C ASP A 133 -2.57 -17.69 -16.13
N THR A 134 -2.11 -17.03 -17.18
CA THR A 134 -0.82 -17.30 -17.81
C THR A 134 0.27 -16.38 -17.27
N MET A 135 0.01 -15.08 -17.13
CA MET A 135 1.06 -14.09 -16.83
C MET A 135 1.09 -13.61 -15.37
N ALA A 136 -0.04 -13.57 -14.68
CA ALA A 136 -0.07 -13.09 -13.30
C ALA A 136 0.75 -13.92 -12.28
N PRO A 137 0.96 -15.25 -12.42
CA PRO A 137 1.88 -15.98 -11.55
C PRO A 137 3.31 -15.40 -11.58
N PHE A 138 3.79 -15.06 -12.77
CA PHE A 138 5.13 -14.48 -12.93
C PHE A 138 5.17 -13.05 -12.37
N CYS A 139 4.18 -12.21 -12.71
CA CYS A 139 4.09 -10.85 -12.17
C CYS A 139 4.01 -10.85 -10.64
N TYR A 140 3.33 -11.83 -10.03
CA TYR A 140 3.31 -11.99 -8.58
C TYR A 140 4.73 -12.21 -8.04
N LEU A 141 5.47 -13.20 -8.56
CA LEU A 141 6.84 -13.47 -8.10
C LEU A 141 7.76 -12.27 -8.31
N LEU A 142 7.66 -11.56 -9.43
CA LEU A 142 8.47 -10.37 -9.67
C LEU A 142 8.12 -9.23 -8.69
N SER A 143 6.84 -9.03 -8.38
CA SER A 143 6.40 -8.07 -7.36
C SER A 143 6.90 -8.47 -5.96
N GLU A 144 6.88 -9.75 -5.63
CA GLU A 144 7.44 -10.25 -4.38
C GLU A 144 8.95 -10.05 -4.32
N ALA A 145 9.69 -10.09 -5.44
CA ALA A 145 11.11 -9.79 -5.46
C ALA A 145 11.41 -8.35 -5.00
N ILE A 146 10.54 -7.40 -5.35
CA ILE A 146 10.66 -6.00 -4.95
C ILE A 146 10.31 -5.81 -3.48
N TRP A 147 9.29 -6.50 -2.96
CA TRP A 147 8.76 -6.21 -1.62
C TRP A 147 9.21 -7.18 -0.53
N ASN A 148 9.75 -8.35 -0.87
CA ASN A 148 10.14 -9.34 0.11
C ASN A 148 11.47 -8.96 0.79
N ASP A 149 11.52 -9.10 2.13
CA ASP A 149 12.70 -8.77 2.94
C ASP A 149 13.96 -9.58 2.55
N THR A 150 13.77 -10.66 1.78
CA THR A 150 14.82 -11.51 1.24
C THR A 150 15.87 -10.76 0.40
N LEU A 151 15.46 -9.65 -0.24
CA LEU A 151 16.30 -8.78 -1.07
C LEU A 151 16.37 -7.33 -0.53
N ALA A 152 16.05 -7.10 0.75
CA ALA A 152 15.98 -5.75 1.31
C ALA A 152 17.28 -4.92 1.19
N ASP A 153 18.45 -5.58 1.22
CA ASP A 153 19.75 -4.90 1.07
C ASP A 153 19.95 -4.29 -0.33
N GLU A 154 19.10 -4.64 -1.30
CA GLU A 154 19.16 -4.16 -2.69
C GLU A 154 18.23 -2.95 -2.92
N HIS A 155 17.45 -2.52 -1.93
CA HIS A 155 16.53 -1.38 -2.09
C HIS A 155 17.28 -0.06 -2.30
N PHE A 156 16.80 0.73 -3.27
CA PHE A 156 17.37 2.00 -3.65
C PHE A 156 16.39 3.15 -3.39
N TYR A 157 16.91 4.23 -2.80
CA TYR A 157 16.21 5.49 -2.57
C TYR A 157 17.04 6.62 -3.17
N GLY A 158 16.46 7.36 -4.11
CA GLY A 158 17.12 8.44 -4.81
C GLY A 158 16.46 8.72 -6.15
N THR A 159 17.21 9.29 -7.08
CA THR A 159 16.75 9.57 -8.44
C THR A 159 17.12 8.42 -9.37
N VAL A 160 16.18 7.99 -10.20
CA VAL A 160 16.38 7.03 -11.29
C VAL A 160 15.92 7.64 -12.61
N TYR A 161 16.39 7.07 -13.71
CA TYR A 161 16.22 7.60 -15.05
C TYR A 161 15.66 6.56 -16.00
N ARG A 162 14.78 6.99 -16.91
CA ARG A 162 14.25 6.12 -17.97
C ARG A 162 14.11 6.89 -19.28
N GLY A 163 14.84 6.46 -20.30
CA GLY A 163 14.66 6.96 -21.66
C GLY A 163 13.38 6.38 -22.28
N VAL A 164 12.58 7.22 -22.93
CA VAL A 164 11.32 6.85 -23.57
C VAL A 164 11.10 7.65 -24.84
N THR A 165 10.39 7.06 -25.81
CA THR A 165 9.91 7.79 -26.99
C THR A 165 8.47 8.21 -26.76
N LEU A 166 8.22 9.52 -26.72
CA LEU A 166 6.89 10.11 -26.56
C LEU A 166 6.50 10.86 -27.84
N ASP A 167 5.24 10.73 -28.24
CA ASP A 167 4.68 11.58 -29.28
C ASP A 167 4.32 12.98 -28.76
N GLU A 168 4.04 13.91 -29.67
CA GLU A 168 3.72 15.30 -29.33
C GLU A 168 2.47 15.41 -28.44
N GLN A 169 1.47 14.54 -28.63
CA GLN A 169 0.25 14.54 -27.83
C GLN A 169 0.53 14.17 -26.37
N THR A 170 1.34 13.14 -26.15
CA THR A 170 1.75 12.68 -24.82
C THR A 170 2.63 13.73 -24.14
N ILE A 171 3.56 14.37 -24.86
CA ILE A 171 4.35 15.49 -24.33
C ILE A 171 3.43 16.63 -23.89
N GLN A 172 2.42 16.98 -24.71
CA GLN A 172 1.48 18.04 -24.36
C GLN A 172 0.61 17.65 -23.16
N TYR A 173 0.22 16.38 -23.02
CA TYR A 173 -0.44 15.88 -21.82
C TYR A 173 0.41 16.13 -20.58
N TYR A 174 1.70 15.74 -20.59
CA TYR A 174 2.59 15.96 -19.46
C TYR A 174 2.72 17.44 -19.10
N LYS A 175 2.87 18.33 -20.10
CA LYS A 175 2.93 19.78 -19.89
C LYS A 175 1.66 20.33 -19.22
N ASN A 176 0.49 19.84 -19.63
CA ASN A 176 -0.79 20.27 -19.06
C ASN A 176 -1.08 19.66 -17.68
N ALA A 177 -0.40 18.55 -17.35
CA ALA A 177 -0.64 17.75 -16.16
C ALA A 177 0.38 18.02 -15.02
N ILE A 178 1.21 19.07 -15.13
CA ILE A 178 2.14 19.49 -14.06
C ILE A 178 1.33 19.75 -12.77
N GLY A 179 1.84 19.23 -11.65
CA GLY A 179 1.19 19.26 -10.34
C GLY A 179 0.09 18.20 -10.14
N THR A 180 -0.27 17.47 -11.19
CA THR A 180 -1.17 16.30 -11.10
C THR A 180 -0.39 15.00 -11.01
N PHE A 181 -1.08 13.87 -10.93
CA PHE A 181 -0.47 12.55 -10.88
C PHE A 181 -1.03 11.61 -11.95
N LYS A 182 -0.21 10.64 -12.32
CA LYS A 182 -0.56 9.52 -13.20
C LYS A 182 -0.21 8.21 -12.48
N TYR A 183 -0.95 7.14 -12.76
CA TYR A 183 -0.55 5.79 -12.34
C TYR A 183 0.32 5.14 -13.40
N GLU A 184 1.39 4.49 -12.96
CA GLU A 184 2.16 3.57 -13.78
C GLU A 184 1.76 2.15 -13.39
N TYR A 185 0.99 1.48 -14.24
CA TYR A 185 0.33 0.22 -13.90
C TYR A 185 1.23 -1.01 -14.10
N ALA A 186 2.30 -0.86 -14.89
CA ALA A 186 3.28 -1.90 -15.16
C ALA A 186 4.56 -1.72 -14.34
N PHE A 187 5.41 -2.74 -14.36
CA PHE A 187 6.76 -2.63 -13.82
C PHE A 187 7.57 -1.62 -14.64
N THR A 188 8.36 -0.80 -13.95
CA THR A 188 9.18 0.22 -14.62
C THR A 188 10.65 -0.05 -14.36
N SER A 189 11.33 -0.64 -15.35
CA SER A 189 12.79 -0.66 -15.40
C SER A 189 13.34 0.76 -15.58
N THR A 190 14.36 1.10 -14.79
CA THR A 190 15.03 2.41 -14.73
C THR A 190 16.52 2.20 -14.46
N SER A 191 17.34 3.21 -14.70
CA SER A 191 18.78 3.19 -14.38
C SER A 191 19.11 4.23 -13.31
N LYS A 192 20.10 3.95 -12.46
CA LYS A 192 20.73 4.97 -11.60
C LYS A 192 21.58 5.95 -12.42
N ASP A 193 22.02 5.53 -13.60
CA ASP A 193 22.91 6.30 -14.46
C ASP A 193 22.12 7.03 -15.54
N ARG A 194 22.12 8.35 -15.43
CA ARG A 194 21.43 9.22 -16.39
C ARG A 194 21.91 8.99 -17.82
N GLU A 195 23.22 8.87 -18.01
CA GLU A 195 23.84 8.73 -19.33
C GLU A 195 23.40 7.44 -20.03
N VAL A 196 23.21 6.34 -19.29
CA VAL A 196 22.71 5.08 -19.81
C VAL A 196 21.26 5.24 -20.29
N ALA A 197 20.39 5.82 -19.46
CA ALA A 197 18.98 6.03 -19.81
C ALA A 197 18.80 7.04 -20.95
N GLU A 198 19.62 8.09 -21.01
CA GLU A 198 19.57 9.13 -22.04
C GLU A 198 19.93 8.62 -23.45
N VAL A 199 20.45 7.41 -23.63
CA VAL A 199 20.65 6.88 -24.99
C VAL A 199 19.30 6.54 -25.66
N PHE A 200 18.24 6.30 -24.87
CA PHE A 200 16.98 5.77 -25.38
C PHE A 200 15.91 6.85 -25.58
N GLY A 201 15.29 6.83 -26.77
CA GLY A 201 14.11 7.64 -27.09
C GLY A 201 14.35 9.14 -27.20
N ASN A 202 13.27 9.91 -27.37
CA ASN A 202 13.32 11.37 -27.52
C ASN A 202 13.09 12.12 -26.20
N SER A 203 12.82 11.40 -25.11
CA SER A 203 12.45 11.96 -23.82
C SER A 203 13.14 11.20 -22.67
N LEU A 204 13.44 11.90 -21.59
CA LEU A 204 13.98 11.32 -20.36
C LEU A 204 13.00 11.54 -19.20
N LEU A 205 12.57 10.46 -18.58
CA LEU A 205 11.88 10.51 -17.29
C LEU A 205 12.94 10.55 -16.18
N ILE A 206 12.86 11.55 -15.31
CA ILE A 206 13.70 11.74 -14.13
C ILE A 206 12.80 11.49 -12.93
N ILE A 207 12.95 10.35 -12.26
CA ILE A 207 12.00 9.86 -11.28
C ILE A 207 12.64 9.87 -9.89
N ASP A 208 12.11 10.67 -8.98
CA ASP A 208 12.49 10.64 -7.57
C ASP A 208 11.69 9.56 -6.84
N VAL A 209 12.40 8.51 -6.41
CA VAL A 209 11.87 7.37 -5.67
C VAL A 209 12.22 7.43 -4.18
N SER A 210 12.66 8.57 -3.66
CA SER A 210 13.13 8.70 -2.27
C SER A 210 12.08 8.38 -1.22
N ALA A 211 10.79 8.45 -1.56
CA ALA A 211 9.68 8.14 -0.66
C ALA A 211 9.23 6.67 -0.69
N VAL A 212 9.42 5.98 -1.81
CA VAL A 212 8.80 4.67 -2.10
C VAL A 212 9.83 3.56 -2.36
N GLY A 213 10.97 3.95 -2.92
CA GLY A 213 12.06 3.06 -3.27
C GLY A 213 11.84 2.26 -4.54
N GLY A 214 12.91 1.64 -5.00
CA GLY A 214 12.90 0.60 -6.03
C GLY A 214 13.88 -0.51 -5.67
N LEU A 215 13.88 -1.61 -6.44
CA LEU A 215 14.81 -2.71 -6.23
C LEU A 215 16.01 -2.58 -7.17
N THR A 216 17.23 -2.51 -6.65
CA THR A 216 18.43 -2.67 -7.47
C THR A 216 18.50 -4.11 -7.98
N VAL A 217 18.58 -4.28 -9.29
CA VAL A 217 18.57 -5.62 -9.91
C VAL A 217 19.84 -5.96 -10.67
N SER A 218 20.82 -5.06 -10.71
CA SER A 218 22.03 -5.16 -11.54
C SER A 218 22.81 -6.46 -11.30
N SER A 219 22.95 -6.92 -10.05
CA SER A 219 23.65 -8.16 -9.70
C SER A 219 22.92 -9.44 -10.16
N TYR A 220 21.67 -9.31 -10.63
CA TYR A 220 20.80 -10.39 -11.08
C TYR A 220 20.24 -10.17 -12.49
N SER A 221 20.60 -9.06 -13.16
CA SER A 221 20.10 -8.67 -14.48
C SER A 221 20.96 -9.26 -15.60
N GLU A 222 20.39 -9.43 -16.79
CA GLU A 222 21.16 -9.70 -18.03
C GLU A 222 22.12 -8.53 -18.36
N TYR A 223 21.82 -7.32 -17.86
CA TYR A 223 22.57 -6.10 -18.10
C TYR A 223 23.11 -5.51 -16.78
N PRO A 224 24.12 -6.16 -16.15
CA PRO A 224 24.62 -5.74 -14.83
C PRO A 224 25.26 -4.35 -14.83
N ASP A 225 25.74 -3.88 -15.98
CA ASP A 225 26.41 -2.59 -16.11
C ASP A 225 25.43 -1.40 -16.20
N GLU A 226 24.12 -1.65 -16.35
CA GLU A 226 23.12 -0.57 -16.47
C GLU A 226 22.70 0.03 -15.12
N ASN A 227 23.23 -0.48 -14.01
CA ASN A 227 22.86 -0.07 -12.65
C ASN A 227 21.34 0.00 -12.45
N GLU A 228 20.64 -1.01 -12.99
CA GLU A 228 19.20 -1.04 -13.09
C GLU A 228 18.50 -1.03 -11.71
N VAL A 229 17.42 -0.26 -11.63
CA VAL A 229 16.44 -0.24 -10.54
C VAL A 229 15.06 -0.55 -11.11
N LEU A 230 14.42 -1.58 -10.59
CA LEU A 230 13.07 -1.98 -10.95
C LEU A 230 12.06 -1.33 -10.01
N LEU A 231 11.11 -0.59 -10.58
CA LEU A 231 9.97 -0.04 -9.85
C LEU A 231 8.74 -0.96 -9.96
N PRO A 232 7.95 -1.07 -8.90
CA PRO A 232 6.78 -1.96 -8.85
C PRO A 232 5.62 -1.40 -9.68
N PRO A 233 4.66 -2.25 -10.07
CA PRO A 233 3.44 -1.81 -10.74
C PRO A 233 2.53 -1.03 -9.79
N GLY A 234 1.73 -0.15 -10.37
CA GLY A 234 0.69 0.67 -9.71
C GLY A 234 1.22 1.79 -8.83
N ILE A 235 2.43 2.30 -9.10
CA ILE A 235 2.95 3.49 -8.43
C ILE A 235 2.24 4.76 -8.93
N ALA A 236 2.00 5.70 -8.02
CA ALA A 236 1.52 7.04 -8.36
C ALA A 236 2.71 7.96 -8.63
N LEU A 237 2.74 8.59 -9.80
CA LEU A 237 3.79 9.52 -10.22
C LEU A 237 3.20 10.93 -10.33
N ARG A 238 3.63 11.84 -9.45
CA ARG A 238 3.34 13.26 -9.62
C ARG A 238 4.26 13.83 -10.69
N ILE A 239 3.73 14.72 -11.53
CA ILE A 239 4.49 15.42 -12.55
C ILE A 239 4.96 16.75 -11.97
N ASP A 240 6.26 16.87 -11.74
CA ASP A 240 6.88 18.03 -11.09
C ASP A 240 7.26 19.11 -12.09
N ASP A 241 7.81 18.71 -13.25
CA ASP A 241 8.25 19.64 -14.28
C ASP A 241 8.36 18.96 -15.66
N VAL A 242 8.27 19.75 -16.72
CA VAL A 242 8.48 19.32 -18.10
C VAL A 242 9.30 20.35 -18.86
N GLU A 243 10.57 20.03 -19.11
CA GLU A 243 11.48 20.87 -19.89
C GLU A 243 11.71 20.30 -21.29
N GLN A 244 12.03 21.18 -22.25
CA GLN A 244 12.46 20.76 -23.58
C GLN A 244 13.74 21.49 -23.96
N LYS A 245 14.83 20.75 -24.18
CA LYS A 245 16.17 21.28 -24.49
C LYS A 245 16.77 20.49 -25.65
N SER A 246 17.28 21.20 -26.65
CA SER A 246 17.96 20.61 -27.82
C SER A 246 17.19 19.48 -28.51
N GLY A 247 15.86 19.61 -28.63
CA GLY A 247 14.99 18.63 -29.28
C GLY A 247 14.61 17.42 -28.41
N ARG A 248 15.10 17.33 -27.17
CA ARG A 248 14.73 16.29 -26.20
C ARG A 248 13.85 16.87 -25.08
N VAL A 249 12.94 16.04 -24.58
CA VAL A 249 12.04 16.39 -23.45
C VAL A 249 12.55 15.76 -22.16
N TYR A 250 12.48 16.48 -21.06
CA TYR A 250 12.83 16.03 -19.72
C TYR A 250 11.61 16.15 -18.84
N ILE A 251 11.19 15.06 -18.21
CA ILE A 251 9.99 15.02 -17.37
C ILE A 251 10.42 14.64 -15.96
N SER A 252 10.30 15.57 -15.03
CA SER A 252 10.58 15.34 -13.61
C SER A 252 9.35 14.76 -12.94
N LEU A 253 9.52 13.62 -12.28
CA LEU A 253 8.46 12.85 -11.65
C LEU A 253 8.83 12.55 -10.19
N PHE A 254 7.84 12.52 -9.32
CA PHE A 254 8.00 12.10 -7.93
C PHE A 254 7.05 10.95 -7.61
N VAL A 255 7.57 9.85 -7.04
CA VAL A 255 6.71 8.74 -6.60
C VAL A 255 6.00 9.14 -5.31
N VAL A 256 4.68 9.30 -5.40
CA VAL A 256 3.83 9.79 -4.31
C VAL A 256 3.51 8.65 -3.35
N PRO A 257 3.87 8.75 -2.05
CA PRO A 257 3.41 7.80 -1.06
C PRO A 257 1.92 7.96 -0.77
N GLU A 258 1.28 6.87 -0.35
CA GLU A 258 -0.14 6.85 -0.06
C GLU A 258 -0.44 6.26 1.32
N PHE A 259 -1.29 6.95 2.10
CA PHE A 259 -1.80 6.46 3.38
C PHE A 259 -3.34 6.34 3.38
N ARG A 260 -3.83 5.24 3.96
CA ARG A 260 -5.26 4.96 4.16
C ARG A 260 -5.60 5.16 5.62
N LEU A 261 -6.48 6.12 5.87
CA LEU A 261 -6.84 6.57 7.20
C LEU A 261 -8.30 6.17 7.47
N ILE A 262 -8.56 5.41 8.52
CA ILE A 262 -9.93 5.17 8.99
C ILE A 262 -10.21 6.04 10.20
N LEU A 263 -11.29 6.83 10.15
CA LEU A 263 -11.76 7.61 11.28
C LEU A 263 -12.64 6.73 12.18
N LEU A 264 -12.22 6.52 13.42
CA LEU A 264 -12.94 5.75 14.44
C LEU A 264 -13.36 6.63 15.60
N GLY A 265 -14.42 6.23 16.32
CA GLY A 265 -14.91 6.95 17.51
C GLY A 265 -16.43 7.05 17.56
N LYS A 266 -16.96 7.48 18.70
CA LYS A 266 -18.41 7.61 18.94
C LYS A 266 -19.06 8.63 18.01
N THR A 267 -20.36 8.51 17.79
CA THR A 267 -21.16 9.58 17.15
C THR A 267 -21.05 10.89 17.92
N GLY A 268 -20.92 12.00 17.18
CA GLY A 268 -20.82 13.34 17.76
C GLY A 268 -19.44 13.73 18.31
N THR A 269 -18.41 12.88 18.19
CA THR A 269 -17.02 13.26 18.53
C THR A 269 -16.32 14.07 17.43
N GLY A 270 -17.01 14.44 16.35
CA GLY A 270 -16.44 15.29 15.31
C GLY A 270 -15.59 14.58 14.24
N LYS A 271 -15.72 13.24 14.07
CA LYS A 271 -15.02 12.46 13.02
C LYS A 271 -15.13 13.09 11.63
N SER A 272 -16.34 13.29 11.12
CA SER A 272 -16.58 13.85 9.78
C SER A 272 -16.01 15.27 9.64
N ALA A 273 -16.13 16.11 10.68
CA ALA A 273 -15.55 17.46 10.69
C ALA A 273 -14.02 17.44 10.67
N PHE A 274 -13.41 16.50 11.40
CA PHE A 274 -11.98 16.27 11.38
C PHE A 274 -11.51 15.74 10.02
N GLY A 275 -12.25 14.84 9.39
CA GLY A 275 -12.00 14.39 8.02
C GLY A 275 -11.98 15.56 7.04
N ASN A 276 -12.98 16.46 7.09
CA ASN A 276 -13.00 17.69 6.28
C ASN A 276 -11.83 18.62 6.59
N THR A 277 -11.42 18.71 7.87
CA THR A 277 -10.26 19.51 8.28
C THR A 277 -8.97 18.98 7.67
N ILE A 278 -8.73 17.67 7.67
CA ILE A 278 -7.56 17.07 7.01
C ILE A 278 -7.63 17.27 5.49
N LEU A 279 -8.81 17.05 4.90
CA LEU A 279 -9.05 17.21 3.47
C LEU A 279 -9.08 18.69 3.04
N GLY A 280 -9.16 19.64 3.98
CA GLY A 280 -9.24 21.07 3.70
C GLY A 280 -10.45 21.49 2.84
N ARG A 281 -11.48 20.65 2.77
CA ARG A 281 -12.72 20.87 2.02
C ARG A 281 -13.86 20.01 2.57
N ASP A 282 -15.10 20.41 2.31
CA ASP A 282 -16.30 19.78 2.85
C ASP A 282 -16.74 18.56 2.02
N GLU A 283 -16.22 17.37 2.37
CA GLU A 283 -16.54 16.09 1.70
C GLU A 283 -17.53 15.25 2.52
N PHE A 284 -17.34 15.26 3.84
CA PHE A 284 -18.17 14.53 4.78
C PHE A 284 -19.23 15.47 5.37
N LEU A 285 -20.45 14.96 5.53
CA LEU A 285 -21.56 15.76 6.07
C LEU A 285 -21.40 15.92 7.58
N ALA A 286 -20.82 17.03 8.03
CA ALA A 286 -20.64 17.37 9.42
C ALA A 286 -21.70 18.39 9.88
N ARG A 287 -22.77 17.94 10.55
CA ARG A 287 -23.77 18.83 11.18
C ARG A 287 -24.06 18.41 12.61
N GLN A 288 -24.33 19.38 13.48
CA GLN A 288 -24.86 19.09 14.82
C GLN A 288 -26.30 18.59 14.69
N SER A 289 -26.53 17.34 15.07
CA SER A 289 -27.85 16.70 15.09
C SER A 289 -27.95 15.81 16.33
N GLY A 290 -29.15 15.73 16.91
CA GLY A 290 -29.45 14.80 18.00
C GLY A 290 -29.55 13.33 17.57
N LYS A 291 -29.42 13.04 16.26
CA LYS A 291 -29.37 11.69 15.67
C LYS A 291 -28.11 11.53 14.83
N SER A 292 -27.57 10.31 14.76
CA SER A 292 -26.50 9.97 13.82
C SER A 292 -26.90 10.27 12.38
N ILE A 293 -26.11 11.07 11.66
CA ILE A 293 -26.36 11.43 10.25
C ILE A 293 -25.58 10.54 9.30
N THR A 294 -24.35 10.16 9.68
CA THR A 294 -23.49 9.30 8.86
C THR A 294 -23.94 7.85 9.04
N THR A 295 -24.77 7.38 8.12
CA THR A 295 -25.32 6.02 8.13
C THR A 295 -24.55 5.04 7.25
N LYS A 296 -23.56 5.51 6.49
CA LYS A 296 -22.72 4.71 5.59
C LYS A 296 -21.29 5.22 5.59
N CYS A 297 -20.32 4.32 5.45
CA CYS A 297 -18.92 4.70 5.20
C CYS A 297 -18.80 5.58 3.94
N LYS A 298 -18.00 6.65 4.04
CA LYS A 298 -17.66 7.52 2.92
C LYS A 298 -16.15 7.60 2.77
N VAL A 299 -15.70 7.71 1.52
CA VAL A 299 -14.28 7.80 1.19
C VAL A 299 -14.05 9.09 0.41
N ALA A 300 -13.01 9.81 0.78
CA ALA A 300 -12.52 10.95 0.02
C ALA A 300 -10.99 10.97 0.10
N ASP A 301 -10.34 11.52 -0.92
CA ASP A 301 -8.88 11.59 -0.97
C ASP A 301 -8.35 13.00 -1.21
N ARG A 302 -7.13 13.24 -0.76
CA ARG A 302 -6.39 14.47 -1.03
C ARG A 302 -4.90 14.21 -1.02
N ILE A 303 -4.18 14.88 -1.92
CA ILE A 303 -2.74 14.98 -1.81
C ILE A 303 -2.39 16.18 -0.94
N LEU A 304 -1.58 15.93 0.09
CA LEU A 304 -1.06 16.95 0.99
C LEU A 304 0.41 16.66 1.29
N ASN A 305 1.28 17.67 1.22
CA ASN A 305 2.72 17.56 1.43
C ASN A 305 3.34 16.36 0.69
N ASN A 306 3.06 16.26 -0.62
CA ASN A 306 3.50 15.18 -1.51
C ASN A 306 3.06 13.77 -1.09
N THR A 307 2.01 13.64 -0.28
CA THR A 307 1.47 12.36 0.18
C THR A 307 -0.01 12.27 -0.16
N ARG A 308 -0.46 11.18 -0.79
CA ARG A 308 -1.89 10.91 -1.01
C ARG A 308 -2.51 10.36 0.28
N LEU A 309 -3.54 11.00 0.77
CA LEU A 309 -4.37 10.53 1.88
C LEU A 309 -5.69 10.01 1.32
N LEU A 310 -6.03 8.77 1.60
CA LEU A 310 -7.37 8.22 1.43
C LEU A 310 -8.03 8.18 2.80
N VAL A 311 -9.04 9.04 3.01
CA VAL A 311 -9.74 9.19 4.28
C VAL A 311 -11.08 8.47 4.22
N VAL A 312 -11.27 7.53 5.14
CA VAL A 312 -12.50 6.78 5.32
C VAL A 312 -13.22 7.31 6.55
N ASP A 313 -14.32 8.03 6.35
CA ASP A 313 -15.24 8.40 7.43
C ASP A 313 -16.22 7.25 7.64
N ALA A 314 -16.10 6.58 8.78
CA ALA A 314 -16.95 5.47 9.15
C ALA A 314 -17.99 5.88 10.20
N PRO A 315 -19.19 5.26 10.22
CA PRO A 315 -20.19 5.54 11.23
C PRO A 315 -19.67 5.33 12.66
N GLY A 316 -20.38 5.90 13.63
CA GLY A 316 -20.08 5.66 15.04
C GLY A 316 -20.36 4.21 15.42
N PHE A 317 -19.35 3.34 15.33
CA PHE A 317 -19.51 1.91 15.63
C PHE A 317 -19.88 1.60 17.09
N LEU A 318 -19.74 2.58 17.97
CA LEU A 318 -20.04 2.54 19.41
C LEU A 318 -21.30 3.33 19.77
N ASP A 319 -22.12 3.63 18.76
CA ASP A 319 -23.40 4.27 19.00
C ASP A 319 -24.37 3.26 19.62
N THR A 320 -24.96 3.62 20.76
CA THR A 320 -25.93 2.81 21.49
C THR A 320 -27.26 2.68 20.74
N GLU A 321 -27.49 3.55 19.75
CA GLU A 321 -28.73 3.60 18.97
C GLU A 321 -28.75 2.64 17.77
N LEU A 322 -27.61 2.12 17.31
CA LEU A 322 -27.56 1.19 16.18
C LEU A 322 -27.86 -0.22 16.65
N GLU A 323 -28.76 -0.95 15.98
CA GLU A 323 -28.98 -2.38 16.30
C GLU A 323 -27.79 -3.24 15.81
N PRO A 324 -27.55 -4.45 16.37
CA PRO A 324 -26.44 -5.30 15.90
C PRO A 324 -26.52 -5.61 14.40
N ALA A 325 -27.74 -5.72 13.87
CA ALA A 325 -28.02 -5.91 12.45
C ALA A 325 -27.60 -4.71 11.57
N GLU A 326 -27.47 -3.51 12.14
CA GLU A 326 -27.05 -2.30 11.42
C GLU A 326 -25.53 -2.06 11.54
N LEU A 327 -24.90 -2.65 12.57
CA LEU A 327 -23.47 -2.50 12.81
C LEU A 327 -22.61 -3.30 11.83
N ILE A 328 -23.04 -4.51 11.47
CA ILE A 328 -22.28 -5.41 10.59
C ILE A 328 -22.08 -4.84 9.18
N PRO A 329 -23.11 -4.31 8.48
CA PRO A 329 -22.93 -3.69 7.18
C PRO A 329 -21.88 -2.57 7.19
N GLU A 330 -21.80 -1.81 8.28
CA GLU A 330 -20.85 -0.71 8.39
C GLU A 330 -19.44 -1.17 8.73
N ILE A 331 -19.28 -2.15 9.63
CA ILE A 331 -17.97 -2.79 9.84
C ILE A 331 -17.49 -3.39 8.51
N SER A 332 -18.37 -4.10 7.81
CA SER A 332 -18.11 -4.69 6.50
C SER A 332 -17.69 -3.64 5.47
N SER A 333 -18.41 -2.53 5.39
CA SER A 333 -18.08 -1.43 4.50
C SER A 333 -16.73 -0.81 4.84
N SER A 334 -16.40 -0.64 6.13
CA SER A 334 -15.09 -0.11 6.55
C SER A 334 -13.94 -1.03 6.16
N TYR A 335 -14.11 -2.36 6.30
CA TYR A 335 -13.16 -3.35 5.81
C TYR A 335 -13.04 -3.30 4.29
N GLN A 336 -14.17 -3.14 3.61
CA GLN A 336 -14.25 -3.11 2.16
C GLN A 336 -13.45 -1.93 1.57
N VAL A 337 -13.68 -0.73 2.09
CA VAL A 337 -13.05 0.50 1.58
C VAL A 337 -11.62 0.70 2.06
N ALA A 338 -11.24 0.12 3.19
CA ALA A 338 -9.87 0.20 3.69
C ALA A 338 -8.98 -0.96 3.21
N ALA A 339 -9.53 -1.99 2.56
CA ALA A 339 -8.78 -3.11 2.01
C ALA A 339 -7.62 -2.63 1.10
N PRO A 340 -6.42 -3.25 1.17
CA PRO A 340 -6.08 -4.46 1.93
C PRO A 340 -5.86 -4.26 3.44
N GLY A 341 -6.01 -3.03 3.92
CA GLY A 341 -5.92 -2.66 5.30
C GLY A 341 -5.49 -1.19 5.45
N PRO A 342 -5.84 -0.51 6.55
CA PRO A 342 -5.48 0.87 6.78
C PRO A 342 -4.03 1.04 7.21
N HIS A 343 -3.43 2.15 6.81
CA HIS A 343 -2.13 2.57 7.34
C HIS A 343 -2.28 3.19 8.74
N VAL A 344 -3.44 3.79 9.02
CA VAL A 344 -3.69 4.52 10.26
C VAL A 344 -5.14 4.39 10.67
N PHE A 345 -5.36 4.14 11.96
CA PHE A 345 -6.64 4.38 12.63
C PHE A 345 -6.57 5.70 13.39
N LEU A 346 -7.41 6.66 13.02
CA LEU A 346 -7.53 7.95 13.70
C LEU A 346 -8.71 7.87 14.67
N VAL A 347 -8.41 7.72 15.96
CA VAL A 347 -9.42 7.50 16.99
C VAL A 347 -9.81 8.83 17.62
N VAL A 348 -11.00 9.32 17.27
CA VAL A 348 -11.45 10.69 17.55
C VAL A 348 -12.24 10.77 18.84
N PHE A 349 -11.67 11.47 19.83
CA PHE A 349 -12.28 11.82 21.11
C PHE A 349 -12.62 13.32 21.13
N SER A 350 -13.74 13.67 21.77
CA SER A 350 -14.08 15.06 22.06
C SER A 350 -13.73 15.36 23.51
N VAL A 351 -13.08 16.47 23.78
CA VAL A 351 -12.57 16.83 25.12
C VAL A 351 -13.66 16.95 26.19
N ASP A 352 -14.91 17.16 25.80
CA ASP A 352 -16.06 17.21 26.72
C ASP A 352 -16.74 15.84 26.94
N ARG A 353 -16.21 14.76 26.36
CA ARG A 353 -16.87 13.44 26.35
C ARG A 353 -15.88 12.31 26.61
N PHE A 354 -15.84 11.87 27.87
CA PHE A 354 -15.14 10.66 28.31
C PHE A 354 -16.11 9.73 29.05
N THR A 355 -17.09 9.20 28.33
CA THR A 355 -18.12 8.34 28.91
C THR A 355 -17.70 6.87 28.86
N VAL A 356 -18.58 5.98 29.32
CA VAL A 356 -18.40 4.52 29.22
C VAL A 356 -18.15 4.10 27.76
N SER A 357 -18.77 4.78 26.78
CA SER A 357 -18.59 4.49 25.35
C SER A 357 -17.16 4.79 24.86
N GLU A 358 -16.54 5.89 25.30
CA GLU A 358 -15.14 6.17 24.98
C GLU A 358 -14.21 5.13 25.62
N LYS A 359 -14.49 4.71 26.86
CA LYS A 359 -13.75 3.61 27.50
C LYS A 359 -13.91 2.28 26.75
N ALA A 360 -15.07 2.04 26.16
CA ALA A 360 -15.34 0.85 25.35
C ALA A 360 -14.65 0.87 23.97
N THR A 361 -14.22 2.05 23.48
CA THR A 361 -13.59 2.20 22.17
C THR A 361 -12.36 1.33 22.00
N VAL A 362 -11.49 1.29 23.01
CA VAL A 362 -10.26 0.49 22.97
C VAL A 362 -10.58 -1.00 22.84
N LYS A 363 -11.53 -1.48 23.64
CA LYS A 363 -11.95 -2.88 23.60
C LYS A 363 -12.58 -3.24 22.27
N TRP A 364 -13.41 -2.35 21.73
CA TRP A 364 -14.03 -2.53 20.42
C TRP A 364 -12.99 -2.58 19.29
N ILE A 365 -11.97 -1.71 19.31
CA ILE A 365 -10.87 -1.78 18.32
C ILE A 365 -10.14 -3.12 18.45
N CYS A 366 -9.84 -3.59 19.66
CA CYS A 366 -9.18 -4.89 19.84
C CYS A 366 -10.07 -6.07 19.41
N GLU A 367 -11.38 -6.00 19.59
CA GLU A 367 -12.30 -7.05 19.14
C GLU A 367 -12.41 -7.04 17.61
N VAL A 368 -12.58 -5.86 17.01
CA VAL A 368 -12.81 -5.66 15.57
C VAL A 368 -11.53 -5.66 14.76
N PHE A 369 -10.37 -5.39 15.32
CA PHE A 369 -9.11 -5.31 14.57
C PHE A 369 -7.94 -5.92 15.35
N ASP A 370 -8.19 -6.80 16.31
CA ASP A 370 -7.14 -7.39 17.16
C ASP A 370 -6.26 -6.35 17.90
N GLU A 371 -5.45 -6.79 18.85
CA GLU A 371 -4.66 -5.88 19.68
C GLU A 371 -3.56 -5.14 18.88
N ARG A 372 -3.11 -5.72 17.76
CA ARG A 372 -2.05 -5.11 16.93
C ARG A 372 -2.53 -3.84 16.24
N ALA A 373 -3.84 -3.63 16.08
CA ALA A 373 -4.36 -2.37 15.53
C ALA A 373 -3.95 -1.14 16.35
N LEU A 374 -3.72 -1.30 17.67
CA LEU A 374 -3.27 -0.21 18.53
C LEU A 374 -1.90 0.35 18.13
N ASP A 375 -1.05 -0.47 17.50
CA ASP A 375 0.22 -0.04 16.93
C ASP A 375 0.07 0.91 15.74
N TYR A 376 -1.11 0.94 15.13
CA TYR A 376 -1.50 1.77 13.99
C TYR A 376 -2.48 2.88 14.38
N CYS A 377 -2.73 3.07 15.67
CA CYS A 377 -3.63 4.11 16.18
C CYS A 377 -2.89 5.42 16.50
N ILE A 378 -3.55 6.53 16.15
CA ILE A 378 -3.26 7.88 16.65
C ILE A 378 -4.57 8.43 17.24
N ILE A 379 -4.52 8.92 18.47
CA ILE A 379 -5.68 9.53 19.14
C ILE A 379 -5.83 10.98 18.70
N VAL A 380 -7.04 11.40 18.36
CA VAL A 380 -7.35 12.76 17.91
C VAL A 380 -8.30 13.40 18.90
N PHE A 381 -7.86 14.47 19.56
CA PHE A 381 -8.69 15.28 20.43
C PHE A 381 -9.32 16.44 19.65
N THR A 382 -10.64 16.53 19.69
CA THR A 382 -11.45 17.58 19.06
C THR A 382 -12.27 18.34 20.10
N GLY A 383 -12.97 19.41 19.67
CA GLY A 383 -13.77 20.23 20.56
C GLY A 383 -12.93 21.13 21.47
N LEU A 384 -11.72 21.51 21.02
CA LEU A 384 -10.76 22.28 21.81
C LEU A 384 -11.29 23.64 22.24
N ASP A 385 -12.30 24.17 21.54
CA ASP A 385 -13.06 25.36 21.90
C ASP A 385 -13.77 25.25 23.27
N LYS A 386 -13.94 24.03 23.79
CA LYS A 386 -14.56 23.73 25.08
C LYS A 386 -13.56 23.64 26.24
N ILE A 387 -12.26 23.59 25.94
CA ILE A 387 -11.22 23.66 26.97
C ILE A 387 -11.19 25.11 27.53
N GLN A 388 -10.91 25.26 28.83
CA GLN A 388 -10.70 26.57 29.44
C GLN A 388 -9.66 27.38 28.65
N LYS A 389 -9.94 28.67 28.40
CA LYS A 389 -9.05 29.56 27.64
C LYS A 389 -7.62 29.48 28.17
N ASN A 390 -6.66 29.37 27.25
CA ASN A 390 -5.21 29.27 27.47
C ASN A 390 -4.69 27.96 28.09
N LYS A 391 -5.53 26.94 28.31
CA LYS A 391 -5.06 25.61 28.70
C LYS A 391 -4.65 24.81 27.46
N THR A 392 -3.45 24.25 27.48
CA THR A 392 -2.91 23.38 26.42
C THR A 392 -3.57 22.00 26.45
N ILE A 393 -3.38 21.18 25.40
CA ILE A 393 -3.89 19.80 25.43
C ILE A 393 -3.11 18.97 26.46
N GLU A 394 -1.82 19.22 26.64
CA GLU A 394 -0.97 18.54 27.60
C GLU A 394 -1.47 18.78 29.03
N GLU A 395 -1.69 20.03 29.42
CA GLU A 395 -2.28 20.37 30.73
C GLU A 395 -3.69 19.80 30.89
N PHE A 396 -4.48 19.72 29.81
CA PHE A 396 -5.80 19.11 29.87
C PHE A 396 -5.72 17.61 30.16
N LEU A 397 -4.74 16.91 29.57
CA LEU A 397 -4.50 15.48 29.75
C LEU A 397 -3.99 15.10 31.16
N GLU A 398 -3.58 16.06 31.98
CA GLU A 398 -3.26 15.80 33.40
C GLU A 398 -4.51 15.49 34.23
N ASP A 399 -5.68 16.02 33.81
CA ASP A 399 -6.94 15.94 34.56
C ASP A 399 -7.96 14.97 33.94
N VAL A 400 -7.58 14.17 32.94
CA VAL A 400 -8.51 13.24 32.27
C VAL A 400 -8.66 11.93 33.04
N PRO A 401 -9.77 11.20 32.84
CA PRO A 401 -9.92 9.87 33.40
C PRO A 401 -8.78 8.93 33.00
N LYS A 402 -8.30 8.12 33.95
CA LYS A 402 -7.15 7.21 33.77
C LYS A 402 -7.23 6.30 32.53
N PHE A 403 -8.43 5.91 32.08
CA PHE A 403 -8.55 5.06 30.89
C PHE A 403 -8.08 5.79 29.61
N VAL A 404 -8.16 7.12 29.58
CA VAL A 404 -7.69 7.94 28.45
C VAL A 404 -6.17 7.94 28.40
N THR A 405 -5.50 8.16 29.54
CA THR A 405 -4.04 8.11 29.62
C THR A 405 -3.52 6.70 29.32
N GLU A 406 -4.16 5.65 29.85
CA GLU A 406 -3.84 4.25 29.53
C GLU A 406 -4.00 3.96 28.03
N PHE A 407 -4.99 4.56 27.35
CA PHE A 407 -5.14 4.41 25.91
C PHE A 407 -4.06 5.12 25.11
N ILE A 408 -3.71 6.35 25.50
CA ILE A 408 -2.57 7.09 24.92
C ILE A 408 -1.28 6.27 25.03
N GLU A 409 -1.02 5.67 26.19
CA GLU A 409 0.13 4.80 26.41
C GLU A 409 0.12 3.56 25.50
N LYS A 410 -1.03 2.88 25.37
CA LYS A 410 -1.19 1.75 24.43
C LYS A 410 -0.97 2.15 22.98
N CYS A 411 -1.30 3.38 22.62
CA CYS A 411 -1.00 3.98 21.32
C CYS A 411 0.42 4.60 21.27
N LYS A 412 1.34 4.20 22.16
CA LYS A 412 2.74 4.65 22.21
C LYS A 412 2.86 6.17 22.29
N ASN A 413 1.99 6.82 23.06
CA ASN A 413 1.90 8.26 23.24
C ASN A 413 1.64 9.05 21.94
N ARG A 414 0.98 8.43 20.95
CA ARG A 414 0.58 9.08 19.71
C ARG A 414 -0.79 9.71 19.84
N TYR A 415 -0.81 11.03 19.97
CA TYR A 415 -2.02 11.82 19.86
C TYR A 415 -1.78 13.16 19.17
N ILE A 416 -2.88 13.81 18.77
CA ILE A 416 -2.92 15.19 18.28
C ILE A 416 -4.20 15.89 18.76
N ALA A 417 -4.16 17.21 18.86
CA ALA A 417 -5.31 18.06 19.14
C ALA A 417 -5.64 18.94 17.94
N ILE A 418 -6.88 18.88 17.43
CA ILE A 418 -7.35 19.64 16.28
C ILE A 418 -8.60 20.44 16.64
N ASP A 419 -8.62 21.72 16.23
CA ASP A 419 -9.80 22.58 16.35
C ASP A 419 -10.54 22.61 15.00
N ASN A 420 -11.57 21.78 14.87
CA ASN A 420 -12.38 21.67 13.66
C ASN A 420 -13.20 22.93 13.33
N THR A 421 -13.22 23.95 14.21
CA THR A 421 -13.89 25.23 13.94
C THR A 421 -13.01 26.19 13.13
N LYS A 422 -11.71 25.88 13.01
CA LYS A 422 -10.73 26.70 12.29
C LYS A 422 -10.57 26.24 10.85
N SER A 423 -10.15 27.16 10.00
CA SER A 423 -9.83 26.86 8.61
C SER A 423 -8.66 25.87 8.50
N PHE A 424 -8.48 25.30 7.31
CA PHE A 424 -7.31 24.48 6.99
C PHE A 424 -6.00 25.20 7.32
N ASP A 425 -5.87 26.47 6.90
CA ASP A 425 -4.64 27.25 7.10
C ASP A 425 -4.30 27.44 8.58
N ALA A 426 -5.31 27.66 9.42
CA ALA A 426 -5.11 27.78 10.87
C ALA A 426 -4.76 26.44 11.55
N ASN A 427 -5.07 25.31 10.90
CA ASN A 427 -4.67 23.98 11.34
C ASN A 427 -3.47 23.42 10.56
N ALA A 428 -2.87 24.16 9.62
CA ALA A 428 -1.90 23.62 8.66
C ALA A 428 -0.68 22.99 9.34
N GLU A 429 -0.16 23.63 10.39
CA GLU A 429 0.94 23.10 11.20
C GLU A 429 0.55 21.79 11.90
N LYS A 430 -0.65 21.73 12.48
CA LYS A 430 -1.17 20.52 13.13
C LYS A 430 -1.38 19.39 12.14
N VAL A 431 -1.95 19.67 10.96
CA VAL A 431 -2.12 18.66 9.91
C VAL A 431 -0.76 18.17 9.39
N THR A 432 0.23 19.06 9.26
CA THR A 432 1.61 18.67 8.92
C THR A 432 2.21 17.78 10.01
N ASN A 433 2.05 18.11 11.29
CA ASN A 433 2.50 17.28 12.40
C ASN A 433 1.78 15.91 12.43
N LEU A 434 0.49 15.86 12.07
CA LEU A 434 -0.23 14.60 11.91
C LEU A 434 0.41 13.73 10.81
N LEU A 435 0.71 14.31 9.64
CA LEU A 435 1.37 13.59 8.56
C LEU A 435 2.73 13.03 8.98
N GLU A 436 3.54 13.83 9.68
CA GLU A 436 4.83 13.37 10.21
C GLU A 436 4.67 12.21 11.21
N LYS A 437 3.70 12.31 12.14
CA LYS A 437 3.37 11.23 13.07
C LYS A 437 2.92 9.96 12.33
N ILE A 438 2.13 10.10 11.27
CA ILE A 438 1.70 8.98 10.42
C ILE A 438 2.91 8.33 9.75
N SER A 439 3.75 9.11 9.06
CA SER A 439 4.94 8.60 8.39
C SER A 439 5.89 7.89 9.36
N GLN A 440 6.11 8.47 10.55
CA GLN A 440 6.92 7.85 11.60
C GLN A 440 6.30 6.55 12.12
N MET A 441 4.99 6.54 12.39
CA MET A 441 4.28 5.36 12.87
C MET A 441 4.33 4.23 11.85
N VAL A 442 4.04 4.53 10.58
CA VAL A 442 4.11 3.56 9.49
C VAL A 442 5.53 3.02 9.36
N LYS A 443 6.55 3.88 9.41
CA LYS A 443 7.97 3.46 9.43
C LYS A 443 8.30 2.55 10.61
N MET A 444 7.82 2.85 11.81
CA MET A 444 7.99 2.01 13.00
C MET A 444 7.30 0.65 12.87
N ASN A 445 6.19 0.60 12.12
CA ASN A 445 5.48 -0.64 11.76
C ASN A 445 6.05 -1.31 10.50
N GLY A 446 7.28 -0.95 10.10
CA GLY A 446 7.96 -1.57 8.98
C GLY A 446 7.39 -1.19 7.62
N GLY A 447 6.86 0.03 7.49
CA GLY A 447 6.18 0.46 6.28
C GLY A 447 4.88 -0.29 6.01
N GLN A 448 4.41 -1.19 6.87
CA GLN A 448 3.19 -1.94 6.56
C GLN A 448 1.93 -1.11 6.83
N PHE A 449 0.84 -1.50 6.19
CA PHE A 449 -0.50 -1.22 6.70
C PHE A 449 -0.93 -2.32 7.67
N TYR A 450 -1.88 -2.00 8.56
CA TYR A 450 -2.49 -2.99 9.44
C TYR A 450 -3.28 -4.01 8.62
N ASN A 451 -3.14 -5.30 8.95
CA ASN A 451 -3.88 -6.38 8.31
C ASN A 451 -4.22 -7.51 9.30
N ASN A 452 -5.32 -8.20 9.04
CA ASN A 452 -5.75 -9.42 9.75
C ASN A 452 -6.45 -10.39 8.80
N LYS A 453 -6.93 -11.51 9.35
CA LYS A 453 -7.60 -12.55 8.58
C LYS A 453 -8.80 -12.01 7.79
N ARG A 454 -9.61 -11.11 8.37
CA ARG A 454 -10.76 -10.48 7.70
C ARG A 454 -10.35 -9.57 6.56
N PHE A 455 -9.35 -8.70 6.73
CA PHE A 455 -8.83 -7.91 5.62
C PHE A 455 -8.29 -8.81 4.51
N ILE A 456 -7.61 -9.91 4.83
CA ILE A 456 -7.17 -10.90 3.84
C ILE A 456 -8.38 -11.49 3.09
N GLU A 457 -9.40 -11.98 3.80
CA GLU A 457 -10.58 -12.63 3.20
C GLU A 457 -11.50 -11.66 2.44
N ILE A 458 -11.70 -10.45 2.94
CA ILE A 458 -12.49 -9.41 2.27
C ILE A 458 -11.75 -8.91 1.05
N SER A 459 -10.43 -8.71 1.15
CA SER A 459 -9.62 -8.39 -0.02
C SER A 459 -9.69 -9.52 -1.03
N LYS A 460 -9.74 -10.79 -0.60
CA LYS A 460 -10.10 -11.90 -1.50
C LYS A 460 -11.46 -11.57 -2.10
N VAL A 461 -12.58 -11.50 -1.38
CA VAL A 461 -13.91 -11.26 -1.99
C VAL A 461 -13.96 -10.09 -2.97
N LEU A 462 -13.42 -8.92 -2.61
CA LEU A 462 -13.42 -7.71 -3.44
C LEU A 462 -12.87 -7.91 -4.84
N ASN A 463 -11.79 -8.68 -5.03
CA ASN A 463 -11.24 -8.85 -6.39
C ASN A 463 -12.03 -9.83 -7.26
N LYS A 464 -13.15 -10.39 -6.77
CA LYS A 464 -14.08 -11.11 -7.66
C LYS A 464 -14.93 -10.08 -8.42
N TYR A 465 -14.93 -8.84 -7.94
CA TYR A 465 -15.79 -7.75 -8.37
C TYR A 465 -14.96 -6.48 -8.58
N PRO A 466 -13.92 -6.45 -9.44
CA PRO A 466 -12.97 -5.34 -9.55
C PRO A 466 -13.63 -3.97 -9.79
N ASP A 467 -14.75 -3.95 -10.50
CA ASP A 467 -15.54 -2.75 -10.82
C ASP A 467 -16.40 -2.23 -9.64
N TRP A 468 -16.27 -2.76 -8.42
CA TRP A 468 -17.16 -2.42 -7.30
C TRP A 468 -17.09 -0.95 -6.84
N LEU A 469 -16.01 -0.24 -7.20
CA LEU A 469 -15.86 1.20 -6.99
C LEU A 469 -16.19 2.04 -8.23
N ALA A 470 -16.57 1.41 -9.35
CA ALA A 470 -16.95 2.13 -10.57
C ALA A 470 -18.34 2.77 -10.43
N PRO A 471 -18.50 4.07 -10.73
CA PRO A 471 -19.80 4.73 -10.66
C PRO A 471 -20.84 4.05 -11.59
N GLY A 472 -22.03 3.72 -11.06
CA GLY A 472 -23.21 3.40 -11.87
C GLY A 472 -23.46 1.92 -12.22
N LYS A 473 -22.72 0.94 -11.67
CA LYS A 473 -23.01 -0.49 -11.85
C LYS A 473 -23.69 -1.10 -10.62
N SER A 474 -24.91 -1.61 -10.77
CA SER A 474 -25.74 -2.19 -9.68
C SER A 474 -25.76 -3.72 -9.64
N ASN A 475 -25.45 -4.41 -10.74
CA ASN A 475 -25.52 -5.86 -10.83
C ASN A 475 -24.23 -6.51 -10.29
N GLY A 476 -24.27 -6.94 -9.02
CA GLY A 476 -23.17 -7.61 -8.30
C GLY A 476 -22.88 -7.03 -6.92
N THR A 477 -23.32 -5.79 -6.66
CA THR A 477 -23.09 -5.04 -5.42
C THR A 477 -23.71 -5.70 -4.19
N VAL A 478 -24.90 -6.29 -4.33
CA VAL A 478 -25.60 -6.97 -3.23
C VAL A 478 -24.86 -8.25 -2.83
N GLN A 479 -24.53 -9.12 -3.80
CA GLN A 479 -23.81 -10.37 -3.56
C GLN A 479 -22.39 -10.15 -3.01
N LEU A 480 -21.74 -9.05 -3.39
CA LEU A 480 -20.47 -8.61 -2.82
C LEU A 480 -20.63 -8.19 -1.36
N THR A 481 -21.63 -7.35 -1.08
CA THR A 481 -21.92 -6.85 0.28
C THR A 481 -22.24 -8.01 1.23
N ASP A 482 -23.06 -8.97 0.79
CA ASP A 482 -23.45 -10.14 1.59
C ASP A 482 -22.26 -11.06 1.89
N GLN A 483 -21.36 -11.27 0.93
CA GLN A 483 -20.14 -12.08 1.15
C GLN A 483 -19.20 -11.42 2.16
N ILE A 484 -19.03 -10.10 2.09
CA ILE A 484 -18.20 -9.35 3.03
C ILE A 484 -18.85 -9.37 4.41
N ALA A 485 -20.16 -9.14 4.50
CA ALA A 485 -20.90 -9.25 5.74
C ALA A 485 -20.73 -10.62 6.38
N SER A 486 -20.89 -11.70 5.62
CA SER A 486 -20.69 -13.07 6.14
C SER A 486 -19.28 -13.31 6.69
N ILE A 487 -18.23 -12.78 6.05
CA ILE A 487 -16.85 -12.87 6.57
C ILE A 487 -16.72 -12.16 7.92
N VAL A 488 -17.30 -10.96 8.02
CA VAL A 488 -17.30 -10.19 9.26
C VAL A 488 -18.08 -10.92 10.35
N GLU A 489 -19.29 -11.39 10.06
CA GLU A 489 -20.19 -12.08 11.01
C GLU A 489 -19.62 -13.40 11.55
N ASN A 490 -18.98 -14.21 10.70
CA ASN A 490 -18.48 -15.52 11.09
C ASN A 490 -17.31 -15.45 12.08
N GLU A 491 -16.53 -14.36 12.06
CA GLU A 491 -15.35 -14.20 12.91
C GLU A 491 -15.55 -13.21 14.06
N LEU A 492 -16.51 -12.29 13.95
CA LEU A 492 -16.88 -11.38 15.03
C LEU A 492 -18.05 -11.92 15.81
N ASN A 493 -17.84 -12.17 17.10
CA ASN A 493 -18.94 -12.47 17.99
C ASN A 493 -19.75 -11.18 18.27
N ILE A 494 -20.80 -10.95 17.48
CA ILE A 494 -21.64 -9.75 17.53
C ILE A 494 -22.27 -9.54 18.91
N ASN A 495 -22.61 -10.62 19.61
CA ASN A 495 -23.13 -10.56 20.98
C ASN A 495 -22.09 -10.07 21.99
N THR A 496 -20.80 -10.12 21.64
CA THR A 496 -19.71 -9.54 22.44
C THR A 496 -19.55 -8.05 22.12
N LEU A 497 -19.79 -7.65 20.86
CA LEU A 497 -19.77 -6.25 20.45
C LEU A 497 -20.90 -5.42 21.05
N SER A 498 -22.09 -6.00 21.23
CA SER A 498 -23.21 -5.34 21.91
C SER A 498 -22.94 -5.05 23.39
N ASN A 499 -22.03 -5.80 24.04
CA ASN A 499 -21.63 -5.53 25.44
C ASN A 499 -20.74 -4.29 25.58
N TYR A 500 -20.27 -3.71 24.47
CA TYR A 500 -19.46 -2.49 24.44
C TYR A 500 -20.29 -1.23 24.16
N ARG A 501 -21.62 -1.36 24.11
CA ARG A 501 -22.58 -0.26 23.93
C ARG A 501 -22.86 0.47 25.24
#